data_AF-A0A101WS91-F1
#
_entry.id   AF-A0A101WS91-F1
#
_cell.length_a   1.000
_cell.length_b   1.000
_cell.length_c   1.000
_cell.angle_alpha   90.00
_cell.angle_beta   90.00
_cell.angle_gamma   90.00
#
_symmetry.space_group_name_H-M   'P 1'
#
loop_
_entity.id
_entity.type
_entity.pdbx_description
1 polymer ?
#
loop_
_entity_poly.entity_id
_entity_poly.type
_entity_poly.pdbx_seq_one_letter_code
_entity_poly.pdbx_strand_id
1 'polypeptide(L)' 'MKYLFWNTNKKNLDNVISDIITEKSCDIISIAEYGGNINDLIILLNRNTLTYYKVNDIANQRIVIITKF' A
#
# COMPACT_ATOMS: atom_id res chain seq x y z
N MET A 1 2.03 -13.44 8.71
CA MET A 1 1.55 -12.07 8.87
C MET A 1 2.73 -11.12 8.92
N LYS A 2 3.01 -10.45 7.81
CA LYS A 2 4.09 -9.47 7.63
C LYS A 2 3.50 -8.08 7.44
N TYR A 3 4.13 -7.11 8.08
CA TYR A 3 3.68 -5.72 8.08
C TYR A 3 4.68 -4.83 7.36
N LEU A 4 4.17 -3.91 6.55
CA LEU A 4 4.93 -2.80 6.01
C LEU A 4 4.35 -1.49 6.55
N PHE A 5 5.18 -0.71 7.24
CA PHE A 5 4.86 0.67 7.57
C PHE A 5 5.88 1.57 6.90
N TRP A 6 5.41 2.57 6.16
CA TRP A 6 6.30 3.53 5.51
C TRP A 6 5.66 4.90 5.38
N ASN A 7 6.31 5.93 5.92
CA ASN A 7 6.08 7.32 5.51
C ASN A 7 6.84 7.61 4.20
N THR A 8 6.11 7.85 3.11
CA THR A 8 6.66 8.10 1.77
C THR A 8 6.99 9.57 1.50
N ASN A 9 6.72 10.47 2.44
CA ASN A 9 7.00 11.90 2.36
C ASN A 9 6.48 12.53 1.05
N LYS A 10 5.22 12.25 0.73
CA LYS A 10 4.47 12.70 -0.44
C LYS A 10 5.10 12.34 -1.78
N LYS A 11 5.99 11.33 -1.81
CA LYS A 11 6.55 10.79 -3.05
C LYS A 11 5.57 9.79 -3.68
N ASN A 12 5.49 9.80 -5.00
CA ASN A 12 4.93 8.70 -5.76
C ASN A 12 6.03 7.63 -5.91
N LEU A 13 5.78 6.45 -5.34
CA LEU A 13 6.73 5.33 -5.26
C LEU A 13 6.04 4.01 -5.62
N ASP A 14 5.04 4.06 -6.49
CA ASP A 14 4.09 2.97 -6.71
C ASP A 14 4.77 1.65 -7.09
N ASN A 15 5.75 1.73 -8.01
CA ASN A 15 6.54 0.58 -8.43
C ASN A 15 7.38 0.01 -7.27
N VAL A 16 8.09 0.88 -6.53
CA VAL A 16 8.94 0.45 -5.41
C VAL A 16 8.11 -0.20 -4.30
N ILE A 17 6.96 0.40 -3.98
CA ILE A 17 6.04 -0.13 -2.98
C ILE A 17 5.48 -1.48 -3.45
N SER A 18 5.06 -1.58 -4.71
CA SER A 18 4.57 -2.82 -5.31
C SER A 18 5.61 -3.94 -5.27
N ASP A 19 6.86 -3.64 -5.64
CA ASP A 19 7.97 -4.59 -5.63
C ASP A 19 8.22 -5.08 -4.20
N ILE A 20 8.34 -4.18 -3.22
CA ILE A 20 8.55 -4.56 -1.81
C ILE A 20 7.40 -5.42 -1.28
N ILE A 21 6.15 -5.02 -1.53
CA ILE A 21 4.97 -5.77 -1.06
C ILE A 21 4.96 -7.18 -1.65
N THR A 22 5.28 -7.31 -2.93
CA THR A 22 5.29 -8.59 -3.64
C THR A 22 6.45 -9.46 -3.17
N GLU A 23 7.69 -8.94 -3.20
CA GLU A 23 8.90 -9.67 -2.81
C GLU A 23 8.87 -10.12 -1.35
N LYS A 24 8.36 -9.26 -0.45
CA LYS A 24 8.27 -9.60 0.97
C LYS A 24 6.99 -10.34 1.32
N SER A 25 6.03 -10.42 0.42
CA SER A 25 4.69 -10.99 0.65
C SER A 25 4.03 -10.35 1.88
N CYS A 26 3.88 -9.02 1.85
CA CYS A 26 3.27 -8.27 2.94
C CYS A 26 1.77 -8.56 3.04
N ASP A 27 1.26 -8.75 4.26
CA ASP A 27 -0.15 -9.02 4.51
C ASP A 27 -0.90 -7.73 4.86
N ILE A 28 -0.26 -6.84 5.64
CA ILE A 28 -0.83 -5.55 6.06
C ILE A 28 0.16 -4.44 5.73
N ILE A 29 -0.33 -3.40 5.07
CA ILE A 29 0.46 -2.28 4.59
C ILE A 29 -0.16 -0.98 5.09
N SER A 30 0.65 -0.15 5.74
CA SER A 30 0.27 1.18 6.20
C SER A 30 1.21 2.21 5.60
N ILE A 31 0.68 3.05 4.70
CA ILE A 31 1.45 4.08 3.99
C ILE A 31 1.04 5.45 4.51
N ALA A 32 2.00 6.21 5.01
CA ALA A 32 1.80 7.57 5.50
C ALA A 32 2.32 8.59 4.49
N GLU A 33 1.63 9.73 4.40
CA GLU A 33 1.94 10.83 3.48
C GLU A 33 2.20 10.33 2.06
N TYR A 34 1.26 9.55 1.53
CA TYR A 34 1.37 8.98 0.20
C TYR A 34 1.13 10.05 -0.88
N GLY A 35 2.07 10.15 -1.83
CA GLY A 35 2.00 11.12 -2.92
C GLY A 35 1.30 10.60 -4.19
N GLY A 36 1.06 9.29 -4.25
CA GLY A 36 0.34 8.64 -5.35
C GLY A 36 -1.16 8.52 -5.08
N ASN A 37 -1.86 7.87 -5.99
CA ASN A 37 -3.27 7.51 -5.85
C ASN A 37 -3.38 6.08 -5.33
N ILE A 38 -3.97 5.91 -4.15
CA ILE A 38 -4.07 4.60 -3.50
C ILE A 38 -4.85 3.57 -4.35
N ASN A 39 -5.85 4.01 -5.09
CA ASN A 39 -6.65 3.10 -5.92
C ASN A 39 -5.82 2.56 -7.08
N ASP A 40 -4.96 3.39 -7.67
CA ASP A 40 -4.06 2.98 -8.75
C ASP A 40 -3.02 1.98 -8.23
N LEU A 41 -2.49 2.20 -7.01
CA LEU A 41 -1.60 1.25 -6.35
C LEU A 41 -2.29 -0.09 -6.06
N ILE A 42 -3.54 -0.09 -5.58
CA ILE A 42 -4.30 -1.32 -5.33
C ILE A 42 -4.54 -2.08 -6.64
N ILE A 43 -4.89 -1.38 -7.72
CA ILE A 43 -5.04 -1.98 -9.05
C ILE A 43 -3.71 -2.62 -9.50
N LEU A 44 -2.59 -1.93 -9.29
CA LEU A 44 -1.26 -2.45 -9.61
C LEU A 44 -0.95 -3.74 -8.82
N LEU A 45 -1.19 -3.73 -7.51
CA LEU A 45 -0.96 -4.88 -6.62
C LEU A 45 -1.83 -6.09 -7.00
N ASN A 46 -3.07 -5.83 -7.44
CA ASN A 46 -4.03 -6.89 -7.77
C ASN A 46 -3.78 -7.59 -9.12
N ARG A 47 -2.84 -7.09 -9.93
CA ARG A 47 -2.44 -7.75 -11.19
C ARG A 47 -1.71 -9.08 -10.94
N ASN A 48 -1.11 -9.26 -9.78
CA ASN A 48 -0.22 -10.37 -9.45
C ASN A 48 -0.92 -11.51 -8.67
N THR A 49 -2.18 -11.82 -9.00
CA THR A 49 -3.04 -12.86 -8.36
C THR A 49 -3.30 -12.73 -6.84
N LEU A 50 -2.75 -11.70 -6.20
CA LEU A 50 -3.02 -11.34 -4.82
C LEU A 50 -4.17 -10.32 -4.77
N THR A 51 -5.08 -10.47 -3.83
CA THR A 51 -6.18 -9.51 -3.64
C THR A 51 -5.87 -8.63 -2.45
N TYR A 52 -5.64 -7.35 -2.72
CA TYR A 52 -5.47 -6.29 -1.74
C TYR A 52 -6.67 -5.35 -1.79
N TYR A 53 -7.07 -4.85 -0.63
CA TYR A 53 -8.13 -3.88 -0.49
C TYR A 53 -7.81 -2.84 0.58
N LYS A 54 -8.33 -1.63 0.37
CA LYS A 54 -8.24 -0.53 1.33
C LYS A 54 -9.17 -0.81 2.50
N VAL A 55 -8.63 -0.74 3.73
CA VAL A 55 -9.40 -0.93 4.95
C VAL A 55 -9.93 0.41 5.47
N ASN A 56 -9.03 1.39 5.66
CA ASN A 56 -9.37 2.65 6.31
C ASN A 56 -8.39 3.77 5.94
N ASP A 57 -8.86 5.01 6.13
CA ASP A 57 -8.05 6.22 6.18
C ASP A 57 -7.95 6.73 7.62
N ILE A 58 -6.75 7.03 8.08
CA ILE A 58 -6.48 7.57 9.42
C ILE A 58 -5.89 8.98 9.29
N ALA A 59 -6.17 9.83 10.29
CA ALA A 59 -5.64 11.18 10.42
C ALA A 59 -5.91 12.07 9.19
N ASN A 60 -7.18 12.10 8.74
CA ASN A 60 -7.63 12.86 7.57
C ASN A 60 -6.88 12.48 6.29
N GLN A 61 -6.93 11.18 5.93
CA GLN A 61 -6.31 10.61 4.72
C GLN A 61 -4.77 10.69 4.69
N ARG A 62 -4.12 11.03 5.81
CA ARG A 62 -2.65 11.05 5.89
C ARG A 62 -2.04 9.67 5.96
N ILE A 63 -2.77 8.68 6.47
CA ILE A 63 -2.31 7.30 6.55
C ILE A 63 -3.38 6.41 5.93
N VAL A 64 -2.97 5.57 4.99
CA VAL A 64 -3.85 4.61 4.33
C VAL A 64 -3.43 3.20 4.69
N ILE A 65 -4.40 2.38 5.07
CA ILE A 65 -4.18 0.96 5.37
C ILE A 65 -4.75 0.10 4.25
N ILE A 66 -3.91 -0.77 3.71
CA ILE A 66 -4.22 -1.81 2.73
C ILE A 66 -3.96 -3.15 3.37
N THR A 67 -4.84 -4.13 3.14
CA THR A 67 -4.63 -5.51 3.60
C THR A 67 -4.84 -6.48 2.46
N LYS A 68 -4.11 -7.59 2.53
CA LYS A 68 -4.35 -8.78 1.73
C LYS A 68 -5.62 -9.50 2.22
N PHE A 69 -6.41 -10.03 1.29
CA PHE A 69 -7.52 -10.95 1.55
C PHE A 69 -7.03 -12.40 1.63
#